data_AF-A0A7T8GT05-F1
#
_entry.id   AF-A0A7T8GT05-F1
#
_cell.length_a   1.000
_cell.length_b   1.000
_cell.length_c   1.000
_cell.angle_alpha   90.00
_cell.angle_beta   90.00
_cell.angle_gamma   90.00
#
_symmetry.space_group_name_H-M   'P 1'
#
loop_
_entity.id
_entity.type
_entity.pdbx_description
1 polymer ?
#
loop_
_entity_poly.entity_id
_entity_poly.type
_entity_poly.pdbx_seq_one_letter_code
_entity_poly.pdbx_strand_id
1 'polypeptide(L)'
;EGHGGMDSISRKPGTGGHNKKQSGEFLDLLQEDIKKDPTKSMRKMATERNVAPITVNRAVHQDLGIKSFVRTLRHLLTATMKAR
;
A
#
# COMPACT_ATOMS: atom_id res chain seq x y z
N GLU A 1 39.79 28.34 -17.24
CA GLU A 1 38.44 28.78 -17.65
C GLU A 1 37.62 27.54 -17.94
N GLY A 2 36.49 27.39 -17.24
CA GLY A 2 35.68 26.18 -17.26
C GLY A 2 34.61 26.20 -18.34
N HIS A 3 34.33 25.04 -18.91
CA HIS A 3 33.11 24.81 -19.69
C HIS A 3 32.42 23.56 -19.15
N GLY A 4 31.46 23.80 -18.26
CA GLY A 4 30.47 22.82 -17.85
C GLY A 4 29.53 22.53 -19.02
N GLY A 5 29.55 21.29 -19.49
CA GLY A 5 28.50 20.74 -20.35
C GLY A 5 27.24 20.60 -19.52
N MET A 6 26.30 21.52 -19.73
CA MET A 6 24.98 21.49 -19.10
C MET A 6 24.13 20.49 -19.87
N ASP A 7 24.32 19.20 -19.59
CA ASP A 7 23.43 18.15 -20.08
C ASP A 7 22.04 18.44 -19.50
N SER A 8 21.19 19.02 -20.34
CA SER A 8 19.81 19.28 -20.00
C SER A 8 19.11 17.92 -19.89
N ILE A 9 19.13 17.33 -18.69
CA ILE A 9 18.38 16.12 -18.36
C ILE A 9 16.90 16.50 -18.43
N SER A 10 16.36 16.46 -19.64
CA SER A 10 14.95 16.67 -19.91
C SER A 10 14.22 15.44 -19.38
N ARG A 11 13.78 15.54 -18.12
CA ARG A 11 12.97 14.51 -17.47
C ARG A 11 11.66 14.42 -18.26
N LYS A 12 11.40 13.26 -18.86
CA LYS A 12 10.11 12.95 -19.49
C LYS A 12 8.98 13.38 -18.53
N PRO A 13 7.93 14.08 -18.98
CA PRO A 13 6.79 14.35 -18.12
C PRO A 13 6.27 13.01 -17.63
N GLY A 14 6.47 12.75 -16.33
CA GLY A 14 5.93 11.56 -15.70
C GLY A 14 4.43 11.56 -15.92
N THR A 15 3.89 10.44 -16.39
CA THR A 15 2.45 10.25 -16.57
C THR A 15 1.74 10.76 -15.32
N GLY A 16 0.89 11.76 -15.51
CA GLY A 16 0.31 12.55 -14.43
C GLY A 16 -0.19 11.70 -13.27
N GLY A 17 0.36 11.99 -12.10
CA GLY A 17 -0.29 11.74 -10.81
C GLY A 17 -0.18 10.32 -10.27
N HIS A 18 0.84 10.09 -9.44
CA HIS A 18 0.84 9.12 -8.35
C HIS A 18 -0.28 9.32 -7.30
N ASN A 19 -1.23 10.22 -7.57
CA ASN A 19 -2.30 10.65 -6.68
C ASN A 19 -3.69 10.27 -7.22
N LYS A 20 -3.82 9.14 -7.93
CA LYS A 20 -5.08 8.40 -7.79
C LYS A 20 -5.09 7.95 -6.35
N LYS A 21 -5.58 8.83 -5.47
CA LYS A 21 -6.12 8.48 -4.16
C LYS A 21 -6.89 7.21 -4.46
N GLN A 22 -6.37 6.08 -4.01
CA GLN A 22 -7.18 4.88 -4.01
C GLN A 22 -8.47 5.33 -3.35
N SER A 23 -9.60 5.18 -4.05
CA SER A 23 -10.86 5.78 -3.62
C SER A 23 -11.02 5.53 -2.12
N GLY A 24 -11.55 6.49 -1.34
CA GLY A 24 -11.71 6.28 0.11
C GLY A 24 -12.35 4.92 0.40
N GLU A 25 -13.33 4.55 -0.44
CA GLU A 25 -13.95 3.23 -0.48
C GLU A 25 -12.98 2.06 -0.65
N PHE A 26 -11.97 2.15 -1.52
CA PHE A 26 -10.94 1.11 -1.64
C PHE A 26 -10.15 0.93 -0.34
N LEU A 27 -9.75 2.03 0.28
CA LEU A 27 -8.98 2.00 1.53
C LEU A 27 -9.82 1.46 2.69
N ASP A 28 -11.08 1.88 2.77
CA ASP A 28 -12.03 1.38 3.78
C ASP A 28 -12.27 -0.12 3.61
N LEU A 29 -12.57 -0.57 2.39
CA LEU A 29 -12.73 -2.00 2.10
C LEU A 29 -11.46 -2.79 2.39
N LEU A 30 -10.28 -2.25 2.07
CA LEU A 30 -9.00 -2.90 2.35
C LEU A 30 -8.76 -3.02 3.86
N GLN A 31 -9.10 -1.97 4.63
CA GLN A 31 -8.99 -1.98 6.07
C GLN A 31 -9.95 -2.98 6.71
N GLU A 32 -11.19 -3.08 6.21
CA GLU A 32 -12.18 -4.07 6.67
C GLU A 32 -11.71 -5.49 6.41
N ASP A 33 -11.15 -5.77 5.23
CA ASP A 33 -10.61 -7.10 4.91
C ASP A 33 -9.46 -7.50 5.85
N ILE A 34 -8.57 -6.57 6.17
CA ILE A 34 -7.47 -6.81 7.11
C ILE A 34 -8.00 -7.08 8.52
N LYS A 35 -9.07 -6.41 8.95
CA LYS A 35 -9.71 -6.65 10.25
C LYS A 35 -10.44 -7.99 10.28
N LYS A 36 -11.14 -8.34 9.20
CA LYS A 36 -11.95 -9.56 9.08
C LYS A 36 -11.09 -10.81 8.96
N ASP A 37 -10.08 -10.77 8.10
CA ASP A 37 -9.13 -11.85 7.90
C ASP A 37 -7.71 -11.28 7.86
N PRO A 38 -7.10 -11.10 9.05
CA PRO A 38 -5.72 -10.60 9.10
C PRO A 38 -4.76 -11.59 8.44
N THR A 39 -5.08 -12.89 8.34
CA THR A 39 -4.19 -13.90 7.75
C THR A 39 -4.05 -13.80 6.23
N LYS A 40 -4.93 -13.03 5.59
CA LYS A 40 -4.90 -12.83 4.15
C LYS A 40 -3.66 -12.03 3.74
N SER A 41 -2.89 -12.56 2.80
CA SER A 41 -1.71 -11.89 2.27
C SER A 41 -2.09 -10.69 1.39
N MET A 42 -1.24 -9.66 1.39
CA MET A 42 -1.41 -8.49 0.49
C MET A 42 -1.53 -8.88 -0.98
N ARG A 43 -0.82 -9.93 -1.40
CA ARG A 43 -0.89 -10.45 -2.77
C ARG A 43 -2.27 -11.03 -3.10
N LYS A 44 -2.87 -11.78 -2.16
CA LYS A 44 -4.22 -12.32 -2.32
C LYS A 44 -5.27 -11.21 -2.33
N MET A 45 -5.15 -10.22 -1.44
CA MET A 45 -6.00 -9.03 -1.45
C MET A 45 -5.92 -8.24 -2.76
N ALA A 46 -4.72 -8.18 -3.36
CA ALA A 46 -4.52 -7.52 -4.65
C ALA A 46 -5.21 -8.29 -5.80
N THR A 47 -5.08 -9.62 -5.82
CA THR A 47 -5.76 -10.48 -6.81
C THR A 47 -7.28 -10.38 -6.71
N GLU A 48 -7.83 -10.44 -5.50
CA GLU A 48 -9.29 -10.34 -5.28
C GLU A 48 -9.86 -8.98 -5.71
N ARG A 49 -9.07 -7.91 -5.56
CA ARG A 49 -9.45 -6.55 -5.97
C ARG A 49 -9.03 -6.18 -7.39
N ASN A 50 -8.44 -7.10 -8.15
CA ASN A 50 -7.90 -6.85 -9.50
C ASN A 50 -6.97 -5.62 -9.55
N VAL A 51 -6.09 -5.50 -8.56
CA VAL A 51 -5.09 -4.42 -8.50
C VAL A 51 -3.69 -5.00 -8.46
N ALA A 52 -2.71 -4.17 -8.84
CA ALA A 52 -1.32 -4.56 -8.70
C ALA A 52 -0.94 -4.71 -7.21
N PRO A 53 -0.12 -5.71 -6.84
CA PRO A 53 0.33 -5.88 -5.46
C PRO A 53 1.04 -4.65 -4.88
N ILE A 54 1.73 -3.88 -5.73
CA ILE A 54 2.38 -2.62 -5.34
C ILE A 54 1.36 -1.55 -4.92
N THR A 55 0.16 -1.56 -5.50
CA THR A 55 -0.94 -0.67 -5.14
C THR A 55 -1.41 -0.98 -3.72
N VAL A 56 -1.66 -2.24 -3.40
CA VAL A 56 -2.02 -2.68 -2.03
C VAL A 56 -0.89 -2.39 -1.04
N ASN A 57 0.37 -2.60 -1.43
CA ASN A 57 1.50 -2.30 -0.55
C ASN A 57 1.54 -0.80 -0.18
N ARG A 58 1.39 0.09 -1.17
CA ARG A 58 1.32 1.55 -0.94
C ARG A 58 0.10 1.91 -0.08
N ALA A 59 -1.06 1.33 -0.38
CA ALA A 59 -2.29 1.49 0.40
C ALA A 59 -2.05 1.21 1.89
N VAL A 60 -1.44 0.06 2.19
CA VAL A 60 -1.24 -0.42 3.55
C VAL A 60 -0.24 0.45 4.31
N HIS A 61 0.90 0.77 3.70
CA HIS A 61 1.99 1.44 4.42
C HIS A 61 1.91 2.96 4.37
N GLN A 62 1.44 3.55 3.27
CA GLN A 62 1.39 5.00 3.06
C GLN A 62 0.03 5.57 3.44
N ASP A 63 -1.06 5.00 2.90
CA ASP A 63 -2.40 5.54 3.11
C ASP A 63 -3.02 5.11 4.46
N LEU A 64 -2.91 3.83 4.83
CA LEU A 64 -3.39 3.28 6.11
C LEU A 64 -2.37 3.40 7.26
N GLY A 65 -1.13 3.79 6.96
CA GLY A 65 -0.08 4.01 7.98
C GLY A 65 0.38 2.74 8.72
N ILE A 66 0.11 1.54 8.19
CA ILE A 66 0.47 0.29 8.83
C ILE A 66 1.98 0.06 8.64
N LYS A 67 2.78 0.39 9.66
CA LYS A 67 4.25 0.24 9.62
C LYS A 67 4.74 -1.19 9.38
N SER A 68 4.01 -2.18 9.89
CA SER A 68 4.38 -3.58 9.74
C SER A 68 3.12 -4.43 9.69
N PHE A 69 2.75 -4.83 8.47
CA PHE A 69 1.59 -5.67 8.23
C PHE A 69 1.63 -6.96 9.08
N VAL A 70 2.77 -7.65 9.09
CA VAL A 70 2.99 -8.89 9.85
C VAL A 70 2.84 -8.69 11.36
N ARG A 71 3.29 -7.55 11.90
CA ARG A 71 3.15 -7.27 13.34
C ARG A 71 1.69 -6.98 13.70
N THR A 72 0.99 -6.19 12.89
CA THR A 72 -0.46 -5.96 13.04
C THR A 72 -1.23 -7.29 13.03
N LEU A 73 -0.86 -8.17 12.11
CA LEU A 73 -1.36 -9.53 12.00
C LEU A 73 -1.21 -10.32 13.31
N ARG A 74 0.01 -10.37 13.85
CA ARG A 74 0.29 -11.07 15.11
C ARG A 74 -0.53 -10.49 16.27
N HIS A 75 -0.61 -9.16 16.39
CA HIS A 75 -1.38 -8.54 17.46
C HIS A 75 -2.88 -8.84 17.36
N LEU A 76 -3.45 -8.77 16.16
CA LEU A 76 -4.86 -9.11 15.93
C LEU A 76 -5.14 -10.57 16.26
N LEU A 77 -4.28 -11.49 15.82
CA LEU A 77 -4.39 -12.92 16.13
C LEU A 77 -4.24 -13.21 17.63
N THR A 78 -3.30 -12.56 18.32
CA THR A 78 -3.17 -12.72 19.78
C THR A 78 -4.39 -12.17 20.51
N ALA A 79 -4.94 -11.03 20.07
CA ALA A 79 -6.15 -10.47 20.66
C ALA A 79 -7.37 -11.38 20.47
N THR A 80 -7.57 -11.95 19.28
CA THR A 80 -8.67 -12.89 19.02
C THR A 80 -8.48 -14.21 19.78
N MET A 81 -7.26 -14.74 19.87
CA MET A 81 -6.98 -15.93 20.67
C MET A 81 -7.21 -15.73 22.17
N LYS A 82 -6.98 -14.51 22.70
CA LYS A 82 -7.21 -14.18 24.12
C LYS A 82 -8.68 -13.96 24.46
N ALA A 83 -9.51 -13.62 23.47
CA ALA A 83 -10.94 -13.41 23.64
C ALA A 83 -11.76 -14.73 23.66
N ARG A 84 -11.08 -15.88 23.54
CA ARG A 84 -11.69 -17.23 23.57
C ARG A 84 -11.60 -17.86 24.94
#